data_AF-A0A926XT49-F1
#
_entry.id   AF-A0A926XT49-F1
#
_cell.length_a   1.000
_cell.length_b   1.000
_cell.length_c   1.000
_cell.angle_alpha   90.00
_cell.angle_beta   90.00
_cell.angle_gamma   90.00
#
_symmetry.space_group_name_H-M   'P 1'
#
loop_
_entity.id
_entity.type
_entity.pdbx_description
1 polymer ?
#
loop_
_entity_poly.entity_id
_entity_poly.type
_entity_poly.pdbx_seq_one_letter_code
_entity_poly.pdbx_strand_id
1 'polypeptide(L)'
;MTVQSPLVCPYLSFPIACKECVKVEKQWNVKRLVDDLNEVKCQSLTKSEVCWLRLLIYGLSPEEIAQKLSLTNSHIKSALSTSIYRYVESLTERELKKYSQVRLFLQEEDKYEKVEFELVISRSIELSEAETERLKSVIQKLGIQFPIEFRVVKIDENKNNDS
;
A
#
# COMPACT_ATOMS: atom_id res chain seq x y z
N MET A 1 -6.98 0.46 -29.25
CA MET A 1 -5.63 0.40 -28.65
C MET A 1 -5.50 1.60 -27.72
N THR A 2 -5.79 1.42 -26.43
CA THR A 2 -5.71 2.51 -25.44
C THR A 2 -4.25 2.71 -25.08
N VAL A 3 -3.68 3.84 -25.52
CA VAL A 3 -2.35 4.28 -25.11
C VAL A 3 -2.44 4.62 -23.61
N GLN A 4 -1.95 3.71 -22.76
CA GLN A 4 -1.78 4.01 -21.34
C GLN A 4 -0.78 5.15 -21.25
N SER A 5 -1.28 6.33 -20.87
CA SER A 5 -0.42 7.47 -20.55
C SER A 5 0.57 7.05 -19.47
N PRO A 6 1.86 7.42 -19.59
CA PRO A 6 2.86 7.05 -18.61
C PRO A 6 2.41 7.56 -17.24
N LEU A 7 2.31 6.65 -16.27
CA LEU A 7 1.95 6.99 -14.90
C LEU A 7 2.98 8.00 -14.38
N VAL A 8 2.57 9.26 -14.28
CA VAL A 8 3.38 10.35 -13.73
C VAL A 8 3.33 10.24 -12.21
N CYS A 9 4.48 10.25 -11.54
CA CYS A 9 4.52 10.31 -10.09
C CYS A 9 3.86 11.62 -9.62
N PRO A 10 2.77 11.59 -8.84
CA PRO A 10 2.05 12.81 -8.44
C PRO A 10 2.87 13.76 -7.56
N TYR A 11 4.06 13.34 -7.13
CA TYR A 11 4.89 14.06 -6.16
C TYR A 11 6.14 14.71 -6.77
N LEU A 12 6.64 14.24 -7.90
CA LEU A 12 7.84 14.81 -8.50
C LEU A 12 7.61 14.98 -9.99
N SER A 13 7.87 16.19 -10.51
CA SER A 13 7.94 16.47 -11.95
C SER A 13 9.11 15.74 -12.65
N PHE A 14 9.64 14.70 -12.04
CA PHE A 14 10.72 13.86 -12.53
C PHE A 14 10.14 12.54 -13.06
N PRO A 15 10.73 11.95 -14.11
CA PRO A 15 10.28 10.69 -14.74
C PRO A 15 10.54 9.44 -13.87
N ILE A 16 10.55 9.58 -12.55
CA ILE A 16 11.04 8.56 -11.63
C ILE A 16 9.88 7.89 -10.92
N ALA A 17 9.56 6.72 -11.47
CA ALA A 17 9.15 5.51 -10.74
C ALA A 17 7.73 5.46 -10.17
N CYS A 18 6.73 5.37 -11.06
CA CYS A 18 5.40 4.95 -10.65
C CYS A 18 5.31 3.48 -10.23
N LYS A 19 6.19 2.58 -10.65
CA LYS A 19 6.02 1.15 -10.35
C LYS A 19 6.31 0.79 -8.89
N GLU A 20 7.43 1.26 -8.34
CA GLU A 20 7.83 0.99 -6.96
C GLU A 20 6.93 1.73 -5.98
N CYS A 21 6.65 3.01 -6.25
CA CYS A 21 5.71 3.78 -5.44
C CYS A 21 4.32 3.14 -5.43
N VAL A 22 3.82 2.66 -6.57
CA VAL A 22 2.52 1.95 -6.63
C VAL A 22 2.57 0.62 -5.89
N LYS A 23 3.67 -0.15 -5.98
CA LYS A 23 3.82 -1.40 -5.22
C LYS A 23 3.79 -1.14 -3.70
N VAL A 24 4.54 -0.13 -3.25
CA VAL A 24 4.54 0.27 -1.83
C VAL A 24 3.15 0.75 -1.42
N GLU A 25 2.48 1.58 -2.22
CA GLU A 25 1.13 2.06 -1.92
C GLU A 25 0.10 0.93 -1.86
N LYS A 26 0.31 -0.19 -2.56
CA LYS A 26 -0.55 -1.38 -2.47
C LYS A 26 -0.31 -2.19 -1.19
N GLN A 27 0.95 -2.31 -0.77
CA GLN A 27 1.35 -3.16 0.36
C GLN A 27 1.36 -2.41 1.70
N TRP A 28 1.44 -1.08 1.69
CA TRP A 28 1.61 -0.24 2.86
C TRP A 28 0.52 0.82 2.96
N ASN A 29 0.13 1.15 4.20
CA ASN A 29 -0.65 2.33 4.54
C ASN A 29 0.27 3.55 4.59
N VAL A 30 0.73 3.98 3.42
CA VAL A 30 1.66 5.11 3.27
C VAL A 30 1.06 6.40 3.80
N LYS A 31 -0.27 6.59 3.70
CA LYS A 31 -0.96 7.75 4.26
C LYS A 31 -0.72 7.86 5.76
N ARG A 32 -1.04 6.81 6.52
CA ARG A 32 -0.83 6.79 7.97
C ARG A 32 0.63 7.00 8.34
N LEU A 33 1.55 6.35 7.62
CA LEU A 33 2.98 6.53 7.85
C LEU A 33 3.43 7.98 7.64
N VAL A 34 2.95 8.63 6.57
CA VAL A 34 3.26 10.05 6.30
C VAL A 34 2.66 10.95 7.38
N ASP A 35 1.45 10.66 7.85
CA ASP A 35 0.79 11.41 8.93
C ASP A 35 1.61 11.31 10.23
N ASP A 36 1.98 10.10 10.65
CA ASP A 36 2.81 9.87 11.85
C ASP A 36 4.20 10.55 11.72
N LEU A 37 4.81 10.52 10.53
CA LEU A 37 6.08 11.22 10.29
C LEU A 37 5.92 12.75 10.26
N ASN A 38 4.79 13.28 9.79
CA ASN A 38 4.51 14.72 9.84
C ASN A 38 4.43 15.21 11.30
N GLU A 39 3.84 14.40 12.19
CA GLU A 39 3.76 14.69 13.62
C GLU A 39 5.17 14.72 14.24
N VAL A 40 5.99 13.69 13.98
CA VAL A 40 7.39 13.63 14.43
C VAL A 40 8.20 14.82 13.90
N LYS A 41 8.01 15.18 12.63
CA LYS A 41 8.69 16.31 11.99
C LYS A 41 8.16 17.66 12.49
N CYS A 42 6.96 17.69 13.10
CA CYS A 42 6.18 18.89 13.44
C CYS A 42 5.85 19.79 12.23
N GLN A 43 5.87 19.23 11.02
CA GLN A 43 5.56 19.91 9.75
C GLN A 43 5.33 18.87 8.66
N SER A 44 4.72 19.29 7.55
CA SER A 44 4.50 18.38 6.41
C SER A 44 5.81 17.91 5.78
N LEU A 45 5.87 16.62 5.44
CA LEU A 45 6.90 16.06 4.57
C LEU A 45 6.78 16.70 3.17
N THR A 46 7.92 17.08 2.64
CA THR A 46 8.08 17.56 1.27
C THR A 46 7.84 16.41 0.29
N LYS A 47 7.52 16.76 -0.95
CA LYS A 47 7.29 15.74 -1.98
C LYS A 47 8.50 14.83 -2.23
N SER A 48 9.71 15.38 -2.10
CA SER A 48 10.96 14.63 -2.21
C SER A 48 11.13 13.64 -1.06
N GLU A 49 10.86 14.06 0.18
CA GLU A 49 10.92 13.19 1.37
C GLU A 49 9.94 12.02 1.24
N VAL A 50 8.69 12.28 0.85
CA VAL A 50 7.70 11.21 0.63
C VAL A 50 8.16 10.25 -0.48
N CYS A 51 8.79 10.75 -1.53
CA CYS A 51 9.34 9.90 -2.59
C CYS A 51 10.49 9.03 -2.07
N TRP A 52 11.47 9.61 -1.39
CA TRP A 52 12.61 8.86 -0.84
C TRP A 52 12.17 7.82 0.18
N LEU A 53 11.20 8.15 1.04
CA LEU A 53 10.59 7.21 1.98
C LEU A 53 10.01 5.99 1.26
N ARG A 54 9.21 6.20 0.20
CA ARG A 54 8.66 5.09 -0.59
C ARG A 54 9.75 4.24 -1.23
N LEU A 55 10.80 4.85 -1.76
CA LEU A 55 11.91 4.11 -2.39
C LEU A 55 12.71 3.29 -1.36
N LEU A 56 12.90 3.82 -0.15
CA LEU A 56 13.52 3.08 0.96
C LEU A 56 12.66 1.91 1.43
N ILE A 57 11.34 2.10 1.55
CA ILE A 57 10.39 1.02 1.90
C ILE A 57 10.34 -0.05 0.80
N TYR A 58 10.49 0.35 -0.46
CA TYR A 58 10.64 -0.61 -1.55
C TYR A 58 11.94 -1.43 -1.45
N GLY A 59 12.97 -0.88 -0.78
CA GLY A 59 14.25 -1.54 -0.54
C GLY A 59 15.41 -1.00 -1.38
N LEU A 60 15.28 0.18 -2.00
CA LEU A 60 16.40 0.79 -2.73
C LEU A 60 17.42 1.42 -1.78
N SER A 61 18.69 1.23 -2.10
CA SER A 61 19.83 1.92 -1.46
C SER A 61 19.89 3.40 -1.84
N PRO A 62 20.60 4.24 -1.04
CA PRO A 62 20.86 5.64 -1.38
C PRO A 62 21.52 5.81 -2.76
N GLU A 63 22.42 4.90 -3.12
CA GLU A 63 23.08 4.82 -4.43
C GLU A 63 22.06 4.64 -5.57
N GLU A 64 21.18 3.64 -5.43
CA GLU A 64 20.14 3.35 -6.43
C GLU A 64 19.13 4.50 -6.51
N ILE A 65 18.76 5.09 -5.38
CA ILE A 65 17.89 6.27 -5.32
C ILE A 65 18.55 7.45 -6.06
N ALA A 66 19.84 7.71 -5.87
CA ALA A 66 20.56 8.78 -6.55
C ALA A 66 20.64 8.54 -8.06
N GLN A 67 21.00 7.33 -8.48
CA GLN A 67 21.04 6.96 -9.89
C GLN A 67 19.67 7.11 -10.53
N LYS A 68 18.62 6.62 -9.88
CA LYS A 68 17.25 6.73 -10.35
C LYS A 68 16.82 8.20 -10.44
N LEU A 69 17.09 8.93 -9.36
CA LEU A 69 17.14 10.38 -9.13
C LEU A 69 17.64 11.23 -10.31
N SER A 70 18.63 10.71 -11.03
CA SER A 70 19.61 11.56 -11.73
C SER A 70 20.17 12.66 -10.79
N LEU A 71 20.33 12.32 -9.51
CA LEU A 71 20.89 13.18 -8.46
C LEU A 71 22.25 12.64 -8.02
N THR A 72 23.05 13.48 -7.39
CA THR A 72 24.34 13.03 -6.86
C THR A 72 24.15 12.17 -5.61
N ASN A 73 24.98 11.13 -5.46
CA ASN A 73 24.95 10.25 -4.30
C ASN A 73 25.15 11.02 -2.98
N SER A 74 26.06 12.02 -2.98
CA SER A 74 26.31 12.89 -1.82
C SER A 74 25.07 13.67 -1.40
N HIS A 75 24.31 14.20 -2.37
CA HIS A 75 23.07 14.92 -2.09
C HIS A 75 22.03 14.00 -1.43
N ILE A 76 21.79 12.81 -1.99
CA ILE A 76 20.83 11.85 -1.42
C ILE A 76 21.24 11.40 -0.02
N LYS A 77 22.51 11.02 0.19
CA LYS A 77 22.98 10.61 1.53
C LYS A 77 22.80 11.70 2.57
N SER A 78 23.23 12.92 2.26
CA SER A 78 23.08 14.06 3.17
C SER A 78 21.61 14.37 3.46
N ALA A 79 20.75 14.36 2.43
CA ALA A 79 19.33 14.59 2.60
C ALA A 79 18.66 13.51 3.45
N LEU A 80 18.92 12.23 3.18
CA LEU A 80 18.36 11.11 3.95
C LEU A 80 18.78 11.14 5.42
N SER A 81 20.07 11.38 5.69
CA SER A 81 20.62 11.49 7.04
C SER A 81 20.09 12.69 7.83
N THR A 82 19.66 13.77 7.17
CA THR A 82 19.12 14.95 7.84
C THR A 82 17.58 14.98 7.91
N SER A 83 16.91 14.07 7.20
CA SER A 83 15.44 13.99 7.11
C SER A 83 14.93 12.60 7.49
N ILE A 84 14.62 11.75 6.51
CA ILE A 84 13.90 10.48 6.65
C ILE A 84 14.51 9.58 7.72
N TYR A 85 15.83 9.45 7.79
CA TYR A 85 16.44 8.60 8.80
C TYR A 85 16.15 9.12 10.21
N ARG A 86 16.35 10.41 10.47
CA ARG A 86 16.05 11.01 11.78
C ARG A 86 14.59 10.88 12.16
N TYR A 87 13.69 11.04 11.19
CA TYR A 87 12.25 10.94 11.45
C TYR A 87 11.85 9.50 11.78
N VAL A 88 12.38 8.52 11.06
CA VAL A 88 12.14 7.11 11.34
C VAL A 88 12.75 6.72 12.68
N GLU A 89 13.99 7.12 12.98
CA GLU A 89 14.62 6.86 14.28
C GLU A 89 13.82 7.42 15.45
N SER A 90 13.27 8.63 15.28
CA SER A 90 12.43 9.27 16.30
C SER A 90 11.07 8.57 16.42
N LEU A 91 10.48 8.15 15.30
CA LEU A 91 9.21 7.45 15.26
C LEU A 91 9.28 6.06 15.89
N THR A 92 10.38 5.33 15.64
CA THR A 92 10.55 3.94 16.10
C THR A 92 11.42 3.82 17.35
N GLU A 93 11.91 4.95 17.88
CA GLU A 93 12.82 5.06 19.02
C GLU A 93 14.09 4.19 18.90
N ARG A 94 14.60 4.05 17.68
CA ARG A 94 15.68 3.09 17.33
C ARG A 94 16.66 3.70 16.34
N GLU A 95 17.95 3.58 16.62
CA GLU A 95 19.03 4.07 15.74
C GLU A 95 19.14 3.24 14.44
N LEU A 96 19.25 3.92 13.30
CA LEU A 96 19.45 3.33 11.99
C LEU A 96 20.95 3.22 11.69
N LYS A 97 21.45 1.98 11.59
CA LYS A 97 22.83 1.67 11.16
C LYS A 97 22.95 1.44 9.66
N LYS A 98 21.86 1.06 8.99
CA LYS A 98 21.79 0.77 7.56
C LYS A 98 20.46 1.24 6.99
N TYR A 99 20.46 1.68 5.72
CA TYR A 99 19.24 2.12 5.04
C TYR A 99 18.12 1.05 5.03
N SER A 100 18.51 -0.23 4.92
CA SER A 100 17.57 -1.35 4.87
C SER A 100 16.76 -1.51 6.16
N GLN A 101 17.24 -0.96 7.28
CA GLN A 101 16.52 -1.00 8.55
C GLN A 101 15.29 -0.08 8.57
N VAL A 102 15.20 0.91 7.67
CA VAL A 102 14.01 1.76 7.57
C VAL A 102 12.76 0.91 7.33
N ARG A 103 12.81 0.03 6.33
CA ARG A 103 11.69 -0.87 6.04
C ARG A 103 11.42 -1.80 7.21
N LEU A 104 12.48 -2.40 7.76
CA LEU A 104 12.38 -3.42 8.80
C LEU A 104 11.75 -2.86 10.08
N PHE A 105 12.22 -1.70 10.56
CA PHE A 105 11.68 -1.09 11.77
C PHE A 105 10.23 -0.65 11.58
N LEU A 106 9.89 -0.10 10.41
CA LEU A 106 8.51 0.27 10.10
C LEU A 106 7.57 -0.94 9.96
N GLN A 107 8.05 -2.11 9.51
CA GLN A 107 7.24 -3.33 9.51
C GLN A 107 6.92 -3.81 10.92
N GLU A 108 7.87 -3.70 11.85
CA GLU A 108 7.71 -4.14 13.23
C GLU A 108 6.74 -3.29 14.06
N GLU A 109 6.35 -2.10 13.57
CA GLU A 109 5.33 -1.27 14.22
C GLU A 109 3.90 -1.82 14.04
N ASP A 110 3.70 -2.85 13.19
CA ASP A 110 2.44 -3.58 12.96
C ASP A 110 1.20 -2.71 12.62
N LYS A 111 1.42 -1.44 12.21
CA LYS A 111 0.35 -0.47 11.92
C LYS A 111 0.39 0.09 10.50
N TYR A 112 1.43 -0.22 9.74
CA TYR A 112 1.65 0.33 8.40
C TYR A 112 1.57 -0.71 7.29
N GLU A 113 1.71 -2.01 7.57
CA GLU A 113 1.54 -3.04 6.55
C GLU A 113 0.05 -3.30 6.32
N LYS A 114 -0.36 -3.37 5.05
CA LYS A 114 -1.74 -3.69 4.70
C LYS A 114 -1.91 -5.20 4.78
N VAL A 115 -2.81 -5.65 5.64
CA VAL A 115 -3.24 -7.06 5.68
C VAL A 115 -4.15 -7.30 4.48
N GLU A 116 -3.67 -8.00 3.46
CA GLU A 116 -4.53 -8.57 2.42
C GLU A 116 -5.23 -9.80 3.00
N PHE A 117 -6.53 -9.69 3.26
CA PHE A 117 -7.37 -10.87 3.49
C PHE A 117 -7.74 -11.45 2.12
N GLU A 118 -7.08 -12.55 1.75
CA GLU A 118 -7.57 -13.40 0.65
C GLU A 118 -8.72 -14.26 1.21
N LEU A 119 -9.96 -13.90 0.89
CA LEU A 119 -11.10 -14.78 1.10
C LEU A 119 -10.99 -15.95 0.12
N VAL A 120 -10.36 -17.05 0.55
CA VAL A 120 -10.35 -18.31 -0.19
C VAL A 120 -11.75 -18.91 -0.12
N ILE A 121 -12.55 -18.66 -1.15
CA ILE A 121 -13.82 -19.38 -1.35
C ILE A 121 -13.45 -20.78 -1.86
N SER A 122 -13.21 -21.72 -0.93
CA SER A 122 -12.80 -23.09 -1.25
C SER A 122 -13.86 -23.90 -2.00
N ARG A 123 -15.12 -23.42 -2.05
CA ARG A 123 -16.25 -23.99 -2.78
C ARG A 123 -17.24 -22.90 -3.15
N SER A 124 -17.80 -22.96 -4.36
CA SER A 124 -19.03 -22.23 -4.69
C SER A 124 -20.11 -22.63 -3.68
N ILE A 125 -20.60 -21.65 -2.90
CA ILE A 125 -21.71 -21.87 -1.96
C ILE A 125 -22.97 -21.37 -2.68
N GLU A 126 -23.95 -22.27 -2.82
CA GLU A 126 -25.29 -21.88 -3.23
C GLU A 126 -25.98 -21.23 -2.04
N LEU A 127 -26.31 -19.95 -2.19
CA LEU A 127 -27.03 -19.17 -1.18
C LEU A 127 -28.41 -18.86 -1.73
N SER A 128 -29.42 -18.93 -0.87
CA SER A 128 -30.73 -18.36 -1.17
C SER A 128 -30.64 -16.83 -1.33
N GLU A 129 -31.67 -16.23 -1.93
CA GLU A 129 -31.75 -14.76 -2.07
C GLU A 129 -31.68 -14.06 -0.70
N ALA A 130 -32.34 -14.62 0.33
CA ALA A 130 -32.32 -14.08 1.68
C ALA A 130 -30.93 -14.14 2.33
N GLU A 131 -30.17 -15.21 2.11
CA GLU A 131 -28.80 -15.35 2.61
C GLU A 131 -27.84 -14.42 1.88
N THR A 132 -28.04 -14.22 0.58
CA THR A 132 -27.27 -13.27 -0.23
C THR A 132 -27.43 -11.84 0.28
N GLU A 133 -28.65 -11.41 0.57
CA GLU A 133 -28.92 -10.07 1.13
C GLU A 133 -28.34 -9.89 2.53
N ARG A 134 -28.38 -10.95 3.37
CA ARG A 134 -27.71 -10.94 4.68
C ARG A 134 -26.20 -10.77 4.54
N LEU A 135 -25.59 -11.52 3.61
CA LEU A 135 -24.14 -11.43 3.36
C LEU A 135 -23.75 -10.03 2.87
N LYS A 136 -24.51 -9.45 1.93
CA LYS A 136 -24.28 -8.08 1.44
C LYS A 136 -24.31 -7.05 2.57
N SER A 137 -25.27 -7.15 3.49
CA SER A 137 -25.36 -6.24 4.64
C SER A 137 -24.17 -6.37 5.59
N VAL A 138 -23.70 -7.60 5.85
CA VAL A 138 -22.51 -7.84 6.70
C VAL A 138 -21.26 -7.27 6.04
N ILE A 139 -21.05 -7.52 4.75
CA ILE A 139 -19.91 -6.98 3.98
C ILE A 139 -19.90 -5.44 4.02
N GLN A 140 -21.06 -4.82 3.85
CA GLN A 140 -21.21 -3.36 3.91
C GLN A 140 -20.90 -2.79 5.30
N LYS A 141 -21.38 -3.44 6.38
CA LYS A 141 -21.09 -3.03 7.76
C LYS A 141 -19.62 -3.16 8.13
N LEU A 142 -18.93 -4.16 7.56
CA LEU A 142 -17.51 -4.40 7.78
C LEU A 142 -16.62 -3.47 6.95
N GLY A 143 -17.18 -2.65 6.05
CA GLY A 143 -16.40 -1.73 5.21
C GLY A 143 -15.49 -2.43 4.20
N ILE A 144 -15.78 -3.69 3.87
CA ILE A 144 -14.97 -4.50 2.95
C ILE A 144 -15.26 -4.03 1.52
N GLN A 145 -14.27 -3.40 0.88
CA GLN A 145 -14.31 -3.02 -0.55
C GLN A 145 -13.55 -4.06 -1.37
N PHE A 146 -14.27 -5.04 -1.94
CA PHE A 146 -13.72 -5.97 -2.93
C PHE A 146 -14.72 -6.16 -4.08
N PRO A 147 -14.23 -6.46 -5.31
CA PRO A 147 -15.09 -6.86 -6.40
C PRO A 147 -15.57 -8.30 -6.17
N ILE A 148 -16.64 -8.48 -5.40
CA ILE A 148 -17.32 -9.77 -5.26
C ILE A 148 -18.37 -9.84 -6.37
N GLU A 149 -18.15 -10.66 -7.39
CA GLU A 149 -19.17 -10.96 -8.39
C GLU A 149 -20.17 -11.97 -7.84
N PHE A 150 -21.33 -11.48 -7.40
CA PHE A 150 -22.45 -12.34 -7.06
C PHE A 150 -23.15 -12.80 -8.34
N ARG A 151 -23.09 -14.10 -8.64
CA ARG A 151 -23.85 -14.69 -9.73
C ARG A 151 -25.08 -15.37 -9.16
N VAL A 152 -26.25 -14.77 -9.36
CA VAL A 152 -27.53 -15.40 -9.00
C VAL A 152 -27.84 -16.45 -10.07
N VAL A 153 -27.85 -17.72 -9.69
CA VAL A 153 -28.34 -18.81 -10.53
C VAL A 153 -29.81 -19.01 -10.17
N LYS A 154 -30.72 -18.81 -11.12
CA LYS A 154 -32.12 -19.19 -10.92
C LYS A 154 -32.17 -20.70 -10.83
N ILE A 155 -32.62 -21.21 -9.70
CA ILE A 155 -32.95 -22.63 -9.55
C ILE A 155 -34.34 -22.76 -10.19
N ASP A 156 -34.43 -23.44 -11.33
CA ASP A 156 -35.71 -23.85 -11.89
C ASP A 156 -36.31 -24.89 -10.93
N GLU A 157 -37.20 -24.45 -10.05
CA GLU A 157 -38.10 -25.33 -9.33
C GLU A 157 -39.11 -25.91 -10.33
N ASN A 158 -38.74 -26.95 -11.07
CA ASN A 158 -39.77 -27.86 -11.54
C ASN A 158 -39.32 -29.28 -11.91
N LYS A 159 -40.09 -30.21 -11.35
CA LYS A 159 -40.31 -31.62 -11.66
C LYS A 159 -39.26 -32.60 -11.15
N ASN A 160 -39.56 -33.18 -9.98
CA ASN A 160 -40.04 -34.57 -9.93
C ASN A 160 -40.82 -34.82 -8.63
N ASN A 161 -42.08 -34.38 -8.62
CA ASN A 161 -43.16 -35.25 -8.18
C ASN A 161 -43.66 -35.93 -9.45
N ASP A 162 -43.44 -37.23 -9.59
CA ASP A 162 -44.45 -38.18 -10.08
C ASP A 162 -43.89 -39.61 -10.09
N SER A 163 -44.63 -40.48 -9.38
CA SER A 163 -44.66 -41.96 -9.36
C SER A 163 -43.65 -42.71 -8.50
#